data_AF-A0A3A5H391-F1
#
_entry.id   AF-A0A3A5H391-F1
#
_cell.length_a   1.000
_cell.length_b   1.000
_cell.length_c   1.000
_cell.angle_alpha   90.00
_cell.angle_beta   90.00
_cell.angle_gamma   90.00
#
_symmetry.space_group_name_H-M   'P 1'
#
loop_
_entity.id
_entity.type
_entity.pdbx_description
1 polymer ?
#
loop_
_entity_poly.entity_id
_entity_poly.type
_entity_poly.pdbx_seq_one_letter_code
_entity_poly.pdbx_strand_id
1 'polypeptide(L)' 'MRELETEIEATRERLAGTIDQLVYRAHPKTIAQRQKLAIKSTFVDLESGAPRTDNILKVAGGVAGVVVLFVALRKLSR' A
#
# COMPACT_ATOMS: atom_id res chain seq x y z
N MET A 1 -26.67 27.14 -32.23
CA MET A 1 -25.48 26.33 -32.62
C MET A 1 -24.24 26.77 -31.84
N ARG A 2 -23.85 28.06 -31.82
CA ARG A 2 -22.62 28.53 -31.13
C ARG A 2 -22.58 28.43 -29.60
N GLU A 3 -23.72 28.57 -28.91
CA GLU A 3 -23.76 28.45 -27.44
C GLU A 3 -23.46 27.03 -26.95
N LEU A 4 -24.01 26.02 -27.62
CA LEU A 4 -23.77 24.61 -27.29
C LEU A 4 -22.29 24.21 -27.47
N GLU A 5 -21.65 24.68 -28.54
CA GLU A 5 -20.20 24.48 -28.74
C GLU A 5 -19.40 25.11 -27.60
N THR A 6 -19.77 26.32 -27.19
CA THR A 6 -19.08 27.04 -26.10
C THR A 6 -19.24 26.32 -24.75
N GLU A 7 -20.43 25.80 -24.44
CA GLU A 7 -20.67 24.99 -23.24
C GLU A 7 -19.92 23.66 -23.25
N ILE A 8 -19.82 23.00 -24.41
CA ILE A 8 -19.08 21.75 -24.57
C ILE A 8 -17.59 21.99 -24.32
N GLU A 9 -17.00 23.04 -24.89
CA GLU A 9 -15.60 23.39 -24.67
C GLU A 9 -15.32 23.72 -23.19
N ALA A 10 -16.18 24.52 -22.56
CA ALA A 10 -16.07 24.85 -21.13
C ALA A 10 -16.24 23.61 -20.21
N THR A 11 -16.98 22.60 -20.66
CA THR A 11 -17.15 21.34 -19.93
C THR A 11 -15.93 20.43 -20.12
N ARG A 12 -15.38 20.33 -21.33
CA ARG A 12 -14.14 19.58 -21.63
C ARG A 12 -12.95 20.09 -20.84
N GLU A 13 -12.78 21.40 -20.76
CA GLU A 13 -11.67 22.01 -20.01
C GLU A 13 -11.75 21.69 -18.51
N ARG A 14 -12.95 21.73 -17.93
CA ARG A 14 -13.19 21.29 -16.54
C ARG A 14 -12.94 19.80 -16.34
N LEU A 15 -13.32 18.95 -17.29
CA LEU A 15 -13.03 17.51 -17.21
C LEU A 15 -11.53 17.23 -17.31
N ALA A 16 -10.81 17.89 -18.22
CA ALA A 16 -9.35 17.72 -18.36
C ALA A 16 -8.63 18.05 -17.04
N GLY A 17 -8.95 19.18 -16.40
CA GLY A 17 -8.38 19.54 -15.11
C GLY A 17 -8.72 18.55 -13.98
N THR A 18 -9.93 17.99 -14.00
CA THR A 18 -10.36 16.98 -13.03
C THR A 18 -9.64 15.64 -13.25
N ILE A 19 -9.45 15.24 -14.51
CA ILE A 19 -8.75 14.01 -14.89
C ILE A 19 -7.27 14.11 -14.51
N ASP A 20 -6.61 15.23 -14.75
CA ASP A 20 -5.19 15.41 -14.38
C ASP A 20 -4.97 15.25 -12.86
N GLN A 21 -5.89 15.80 -12.05
CA GLN A 21 -5.85 15.62 -10.59
C GLN A 21 -6.08 14.16 -10.18
N LEU A 22 -6.98 13.44 -10.86
CA LEU A 22 -7.22 12.01 -10.64
C LEU A 22 -6.00 11.18 -11.01
N VAL A 23 -5.37 11.44 -12.15
CA VAL A 23 -4.17 10.73 -12.64
C VAL A 23 -3.01 10.94 -11.67
N TYR A 24 -2.81 12.15 -11.16
CA TYR A 24 -1.78 12.43 -10.16
C TYR A 24 -2.03 11.72 -8.82
N ARG A 25 -3.29 11.69 -8.34
CA ARG A 25 -3.65 11.02 -7.08
C ARG A 25 -3.67 9.50 -7.18
N ALA A 26 -4.07 8.97 -8.33
CA ALA A 26 -4.00 7.55 -8.67
C ALA A 26 -2.59 7.12 -9.08
N HIS A 27 -1.64 8.06 -9.15
CA HIS A 27 -0.29 7.77 -9.59
C HIS A 27 0.31 6.63 -8.74
N PRO A 28 0.73 5.52 -9.36
CA PRO A 28 1.09 4.28 -8.65
C PRO A 28 2.14 4.48 -7.56
N LYS A 29 3.08 5.42 -7.76
CA LYS A 29 4.13 5.74 -6.77
C LYS A 29 3.56 6.19 -5.43
N THR A 30 2.51 7.01 -5.43
CA THR A 30 1.89 7.54 -4.21
C THR A 30 1.17 6.43 -3.45
N ILE A 31 0.50 5.53 -4.18
CA ILE A 31 -0.17 4.36 -3.60
C ILE A 31 0.88 3.42 -2.97
N ALA A 32 1.95 3.11 -3.71
CA ALA A 32 3.02 2.25 -3.23
C ALA A 32 3.72 2.82 -1.99
N GLN A 33 3.98 4.13 -1.94
CA GLN A 33 4.56 4.78 -0.76
C GLN A 33 3.65 4.67 0.47
N ARG A 34 2.34 4.89 0.32
CA ARG A 34 1.37 4.74 1.41
C ARG A 34 1.32 3.32 1.94
N GLN A 35 1.31 2.34 1.05
CA GLN A 35 1.34 0.92 1.43
C GLN A 35 2.63 0.56 2.19
N LYS A 36 3.79 1.04 1.71
CA LYS A 36 5.07 0.83 2.41
C LYS A 36 5.05 1.43 3.82
N LEU A 37 4.51 2.64 3.99
CA LEU A 37 4.39 3.28 5.30
C LEU A 37 3.44 2.51 6.23
N ALA A 38 2.32 2.01 5.72
CA ALA A 38 1.38 1.18 6.48
C ALA A 38 2.01 -0.15 6.93
N ILE A 39 2.82 -0.77 6.08
CA ILE A 39 3.56 -1.97 6.47
C ILE A 39 4.61 -1.61 7.53
N LYS A 40 5.37 -0.53 7.32
CA LYS A 40 6.42 -0.10 8.26
C LYS A 40 5.84 0.25 9.64
N SER A 41 4.68 0.90 9.71
CA SER A 41 4.04 1.29 10.99
C SER A 41 3.64 0.09 11.85
N THR A 42 3.49 -1.09 11.23
CA THR A 42 3.22 -2.33 11.97
C THR A 42 4.43 -2.75 12.79
N PHE A 43 5.64 -2.48 12.31
CA PHE A 43 6.89 -2.94 12.94
C PHE A 43 7.70 -1.82 13.59
N VAL A 44 7.42 -0.57 13.25
CA VAL A 44 8.16 0.61 13.74
C VAL A 44 7.16 1.69 14.08
N ASP A 45 7.34 2.31 15.24
CA ASP A 45 6.58 3.47 15.64
C ASP A 45 6.97 4.68 14.77
N LEU A 46 6.00 5.33 14.13
CA LEU A 46 6.29 6.38 13.15
C LEU A 46 6.65 7.73 13.79
N GLU A 47 6.27 7.96 15.04
CA GLU A 47 6.57 9.21 15.74
C GLU A 47 7.96 9.16 16.38
N SER A 48 8.25 8.06 17.08
CA SER A 48 9.52 7.89 17.81
C SER A 48 10.60 7.20 16.99
N GLY A 49 10.24 6.52 15.90
CA GLY A 49 11.16 5.64 15.15
C GLY A 49 11.51 4.33 15.87
N ALA A 50 10.94 4.08 17.06
CA ALA A 50 11.26 2.92 17.88
C ALA A 50 10.72 1.63 17.25
N PRO A 51 11.50 0.53 17.23
CA PRO A 51 11.00 -0.77 16.80
C PRO A 51 9.88 -1.29 17.72
N ARG A 52 8.78 -1.77 17.12
CA ARG A 52 7.69 -2.47 17.82
C ARG A 52 8.08 -3.93 18.03
N THR A 53 8.94 -4.14 19.02
CA THR A 53 9.54 -5.45 19.35
C THR A 53 8.50 -6.55 19.57
N ASP A 54 7.35 -6.23 20.16
CA ASP A 54 6.22 -7.17 20.33
C ASP A 54 5.71 -7.73 18.99
N ASN A 55 5.42 -6.86 18.02
CA ASN A 55 4.93 -7.29 16.70
C ASN A 55 6.02 -8.04 15.92
N ILE A 56 7.27 -7.58 16.02
CA ILE A 56 8.41 -8.26 15.39
C ILE A 56 8.56 -9.68 15.96
N LEU A 57 8.49 -9.82 17.29
CA LEU A 57 8.64 -11.12 17.95
C LEU A 57 7.51 -12.09 17.58
N LYS A 58 6.26 -11.61 17.49
CA LYS A 58 5.11 -12.42 17.05
C LYS A 58 5.32 -12.99 15.65
N VAL A 59 5.71 -12.15 14.69
CA VAL A 59 5.94 -12.58 13.31
C VAL A 59 7.14 -13.52 13.22
N ALA A 60 8.26 -13.18 13.89
CA ALA A 60 9.45 -14.01 13.91
C ALA A 60 9.17 -15.40 14.52
N GLY A 61 8.46 -15.43 15.66
CA GLY A 61 8.03 -16.67 16.32
C GLY A 61 7.10 -17.51 15.44
N GLY A 62 6.16 -16.87 14.74
CA GLY A 62 5.28 -17.54 13.79
C GLY A 62 6.05 -18.21 12.64
N VAL A 63 6.97 -17.47 11.99
CA VAL A 63 7.81 -18.01 10.91
C VAL A 63 8.69 -19.15 11.42
N ALA A 64 9.35 -18.97 12.57
CA ALA A 64 10.17 -20.02 13.17
C ALA A 64 9.35 -21.29 13.48
N GLY A 65 8.15 -21.13 14.05
CA GLY A 65 7.24 -22.24 14.34
C GLY A 65 6.82 -23.00 13.08
N VAL A 66 6.49 -22.30 11.99
CA VAL A 66 6.15 -22.91 10.70
C VAL A 66 7.34 -23.69 10.13
N VAL A 67 8.54 -23.12 10.17
CA VAL A 67 9.76 -23.80 9.70
C VAL A 67 10.02 -25.07 10.52
N VAL A 68 9.94 -24.99 11.84
CA VAL A 68 10.10 -26.16 12.74
C VAL A 68 9.06 -27.23 12.43
N LEU A 69 7.80 -26.85 12.22
CA LEU A 69 6.73 -27.78 11.84
C LEU A 69 7.05 -28.48 10.51
N PHE A 70 7.44 -27.74 9.48
CA PHE A 70 7.82 -28.31 8.18
C PHE A 70 9.00 -29.28 8.28
N VAL A 71 10.02 -28.93 9.05
CA VAL A 71 11.19 -29.79 9.27
C VAL A 71 10.78 -31.07 10.00
N ALA A 72 9.93 -30.97 11.02
CA ALA A 72 9.39 -32.14 11.72
C ALA A 72 8.61 -33.04 10.77
N LEU A 73 7.67 -32.51 9.99
CA LEU A 73 6.90 -33.27 9.01
C LEU A 73 7.80 -33.95 7.96
N ARG A 74 8.84 -33.25 7.49
CA ARG A 74 9.83 -33.83 6.56
C ARG A 74 10.64 -34.96 7.21
N LYS A 75 10.91 -34.88 8.51
CA LYS A 75 11.60 -35.93 9.26
C LYS A 75 10.72 -37.15 9.49
N LEU A 76 9.41 -36.98 9.71
CA LEU A 76 8.47 -38.08 9.91
C LEU A 76 8.07 -38.81 8.62
N SER A 77 8.22 -38.15 7.46
CA SER A 77 7.90 -38.72 6.14
C SER A 77 9.09 -39.42 5.46
N ARG A 78 10.26 -39.42 6.09
CA ARG A 78 11.45 -40.18 5.67
C ARG A 78 11.64 -41.39 6.56
#